data_AF-A0A8B9IVB2-F1
#
_entry.id   AF-A0A8B9IVB2-F1
#
_cell.length_a   1.000
_cell.length_b   1.000
_cell.length_c   1.000
_cell.angle_alpha   90.00
_cell.angle_beta   90.00
_cell.angle_gamma   90.00
#
_symmetry.space_group_name_H-M   'P 1'
#
loop_
_entity.id
_entity.type
_entity.pdbx_description
1 polymer ?
#
loop_
_entity_poly.entity_id
_entity_poly.type
_entity_poly.pdbx_seq_one_letter_code
_entity_poly.pdbx_strand_id
1 'polypeptide(L)'
;MEAEEMMECIQEFPEHYKAILNRLNEQREQDQFTDITLIVDGHHFKAHKAVLAACSQFFYNFFQDFTQEPLVEIEGILIHLPCW
;
A
#
# COMPACT_ATOMS: atom_id res chain seq x y z
N MET A 1 -24.31 -26.10 34.25
CA MET A 1 -23.41 -24.93 34.36
C MET A 1 -22.64 -24.91 33.08
N GLU A 2 -22.98 -23.93 32.27
CA GLU A 2 -22.69 -23.82 30.85
C GLU A 2 -21.19 -23.56 30.63
N ALA A 3 -20.68 -24.10 29.53
CA ALA A 3 -19.33 -23.84 29.06
C ALA A 3 -19.21 -22.34 28.80
N GLU A 4 -18.27 -21.69 29.49
CA GLU A 4 -17.93 -20.29 29.32
C GLU A 4 -17.43 -20.07 27.89
N GLU A 5 -18.32 -19.55 27.04
CA GLU A 5 -18.05 -19.19 25.65
C GLU A 5 -16.99 -18.08 25.57
N MET A 6 -15.82 -18.46 25.09
CA MET A 6 -14.86 -17.58 24.42
C MET A 6 -15.52 -17.00 23.15
N MET A 7 -15.99 -15.77 23.23
CA MET A 7 -16.31 -14.97 22.04
C MET A 7 -15.57 -13.64 22.12
N GLU A 8 -14.31 -13.67 21.69
CA GLU A 8 -13.55 -12.48 21.36
C GLU A 8 -14.29 -11.78 20.21
N CYS A 9 -14.77 -10.56 20.45
CA CYS A 9 -15.53 -9.79 19.48
C CYS A 9 -14.63 -9.43 18.29
N ILE A 10 -14.53 -10.30 17.29
CA ILE A 10 -13.97 -9.96 15.98
C ILE A 10 -14.95 -8.94 15.37
N GLN A 11 -14.70 -7.66 15.61
CA GLN A 11 -15.45 -6.59 14.98
C GLN A 11 -15.05 -6.52 13.51
N GLU A 12 -15.74 -7.28 12.66
CA GLU A 12 -15.65 -7.10 11.22
C GLU A 12 -16.29 -5.75 10.85
N PHE A 13 -15.46 -4.77 10.50
CA PHE A 13 -15.91 -3.52 9.88
C PHE A 13 -15.59 -3.54 8.38
N PRO A 14 -16.41 -4.21 7.55
CA PRO A 14 -16.19 -4.34 6.10
C PRO A 14 -16.26 -3.00 5.32
N GLU A 15 -16.62 -1.90 5.97
CA GLU A 15 -16.60 -0.55 5.38
C GLU A 15 -15.37 0.26 5.81
N HIS A 16 -14.70 -0.13 6.90
CA HIS A 16 -13.62 0.64 7.48
C HIS A 16 -12.37 0.63 6.60
N TYR A 17 -12.04 -0.52 5.99
CA TYR A 17 -10.91 -0.59 5.07
C TYR A 17 -11.11 0.29 3.83
N LYS A 18 -12.34 0.39 3.29
CA LYS A 18 -12.63 1.26 2.14
C LYS A 18 -12.40 2.73 2.49
N ALA A 19 -12.88 3.16 3.66
CA ALA A 19 -12.67 4.52 4.12
C ALA A 19 -11.17 4.87 4.30
N ILE A 20 -10.38 3.92 4.80
CA ILE A 20 -8.92 4.07 4.93
C ILE A 20 -8.27 4.16 3.54
N LEU A 21 -8.59 3.24 2.62
CA LEU A 21 -8.04 3.23 1.27
C LEU A 21 -8.39 4.50 0.49
N ASN A 22 -9.61 5.01 0.63
CA ASN A 22 -10.02 6.28 0.02
C ASN A 22 -9.17 7.45 0.56
N ARG A 23 -8.95 7.52 1.87
CA ARG A 23 -8.09 8.56 2.46
C ARG A 23 -6.64 8.46 2.02
N LEU A 24 -6.09 7.25 1.94
CA LEU A 24 -4.73 7.03 1.42
C LEU A 24 -4.62 7.43 -0.05
N ASN A 25 -5.68 7.24 -0.84
CA ASN A 25 -5.73 7.69 -2.21
C ASN A 25 -5.77 9.22 -2.32
N GLU A 26 -6.62 9.89 -1.54
CA GLU A 26 -6.68 11.35 -1.47
C GLU A 26 -5.33 11.95 -1.05
N GLN A 27 -4.64 11.34 -0.08
CA GLN A 27 -3.29 11.75 0.33
C GLN A 27 -2.28 11.61 -0.81
N ARG A 28 -2.34 10.51 -1.57
CA ARG A 28 -1.49 10.28 -2.74
C ARG A 28 -1.70 11.34 -3.81
N GLU A 29 -2.96 11.68 -4.13
CA GLU A 29 -3.31 12.70 -5.13
C GLU A 29 -2.88 14.11 -4.72
N GLN A 30 -2.78 14.37 -3.41
CA GLN A 30 -2.33 15.64 -2.84
C GLN A 30 -0.83 15.66 -2.51
N ASP A 31 -0.08 14.63 -2.90
CA ASP A 31 1.35 14.46 -2.58
C ASP A 31 1.66 14.52 -1.06
N GLN A 32 0.71 14.09 -0.23
CA GLN A 32 0.84 14.09 1.23
C GLN A 32 1.31 12.71 1.71
N PHE A 33 2.32 12.69 2.58
CA PHE A 33 2.85 11.48 3.23
C PHE A 33 3.38 10.39 2.28
N THR A 34 3.42 10.66 0.96
CA THR A 34 4.06 9.79 -0.01
C THR A 34 5.57 9.78 0.22
N ASP A 35 6.14 8.59 0.34
CA ASP A 35 7.54 8.34 0.72
C ASP A 35 8.34 7.67 -0.41
N ILE A 36 7.72 7.48 -1.57
CA ILE A 36 8.37 6.98 -2.79
C ILE A 36 7.79 7.62 -4.06
N THR A 37 8.65 7.82 -5.06
CA THR A 37 8.26 8.10 -6.44
C THR A 37 8.75 6.99 -7.37
N LEU A 38 7.82 6.33 -8.06
CA LEU A 38 8.10 5.33 -9.08
C LEU A 38 8.20 6.02 -10.44
N ILE A 39 9.23 5.69 -11.22
CA ILE A 39 9.36 6.12 -12.60
C ILE A 39 9.04 4.94 -13.51
N VAL A 40 8.03 5.09 -14.36
CA VAL A 40 7.62 4.10 -15.36
C VAL A 40 7.47 4.80 -16.71
N ASP A 41 8.25 4.39 -17.71
CA ASP A 41 8.27 5.00 -19.04
C ASP A 41 8.40 6.54 -19.01
N GLY A 42 9.27 7.05 -18.13
CA GLY A 42 9.48 8.49 -17.94
C GLY A 42 8.36 9.24 -17.19
N HIS A 43 7.31 8.55 -16.74
CA HIS A 43 6.23 9.13 -15.92
C HIS A 43 6.50 8.90 -14.45
N HIS A 44 6.24 9.92 -13.62
CA HIS A 44 6.45 9.88 -12.18
C HIS A 44 5.15 9.60 -11.42
N PHE A 45 5.18 8.60 -10.54
CA PHE A 45 4.04 8.21 -9.71
C PHE A 45 4.44 8.24 -8.24
N LYS A 46 3.85 9.16 -7.47
CA LYS A 46 4.02 9.16 -6.02
C LYS A 46 3.11 8.12 -5.37
N ALA A 47 3.63 7.46 -4.33
CA ALA A 47 2.90 6.41 -3.63
C ALA A 47 3.39 6.27 -2.18
N HIS A 48 2.74 5.35 -1.46
CA HIS A 48 3.09 4.95 -0.11
C HIS A 48 3.79 3.59 -0.16
N LYS A 49 5.05 3.50 0.30
CA LYS A 49 5.83 2.24 0.36
C LYS A 49 5.07 1.16 1.12
N ALA A 50 4.44 1.52 2.24
CA ALA A 50 3.67 0.58 3.06
C ALA A 50 2.49 -0.05 2.30
N VAL A 51 1.76 0.74 1.50
CA VAL A 51 0.64 0.24 0.70
C VAL A 51 1.16 -0.69 -0.41
N LEU A 52 2.20 -0.27 -1.14
CA LEU A 52 2.82 -1.08 -2.18
C LEU A 52 3.37 -2.42 -1.63
N ALA A 53 4.04 -2.39 -0.47
CA ALA A 53 4.57 -3.58 0.20
C ALA A 53 3.45 -4.53 0.68
N ALA A 54 2.36 -3.98 1.21
CA ALA A 54 1.22 -4.79 1.66
C ALA A 54 0.49 -5.48 0.49
N CYS A 55 0.49 -4.86 -0.69
CA CYS A 55 -0.22 -5.37 -1.87
C CYS A 55 0.67 -6.18 -2.83
N SER A 56 1.99 -6.19 -2.67
CA SER A 56 2.91 -6.85 -3.61
C SER A 56 4.18 -7.35 -2.92
N GLN A 57 4.43 -8.66 -3.02
CA GLN A 57 5.64 -9.29 -2.48
C GLN A 57 6.92 -8.76 -3.15
N PHE A 58 6.84 -8.35 -4.41
CA PHE A 58 7.95 -7.71 -5.11
C PHE A 58 8.35 -6.42 -4.40
N PHE A 59 7.38 -5.52 -4.18
CA PHE A 59 7.63 -4.24 -3.51
C PHE A 59 8.02 -4.44 -2.04
N TYR A 60 7.45 -5.44 -1.36
CA TYR A 60 7.84 -5.80 -0.01
C TYR A 60 9.35 -6.13 0.07
N ASN A 61 9.82 -7.09 -0.74
CA ASN A 61 11.23 -7.48 -0.74
C ASN A 61 12.13 -6.34 -1.21
N PHE A 62 11.71 -5.65 -2.28
CA PHE A 62 12.44 -4.52 -2.83
C PHE A 62 12.66 -3.42 -1.78
N PHE A 63 11.65 -3.03 -1.00
CA PHE A 63 11.85 -2.01 0.04
C PHE A 63 12.60 -2.49 1.28
N GLN A 64 12.69 -3.81 1.52
CA GLN A 64 13.56 -4.35 2.56
C GLN A 64 15.04 -4.21 2.19
N ASP A 65 15.36 -4.44 0.91
CA ASP A 65 16.73 -4.40 0.40
C ASP A 65 17.20 -2.96 0.09
N PHE A 66 16.31 -2.08 -0.33
CA PHE A 66 16.59 -0.70 -0.74
C PHE A 66 16.05 0.32 0.28
N THR A 67 16.80 0.54 1.37
CA THR A 67 16.34 1.35 2.52
C THR A 67 16.57 2.86 2.40
N GLN A 68 17.29 3.36 1.39
CA GLN A 68 17.82 4.74 1.41
C GLN A 68 17.41 5.67 0.26
N GLU A 69 16.84 5.17 -0.85
CA GLU A 69 16.55 6.03 -2.01
C GLU A 69 15.03 6.25 -2.20
N PRO A 70 14.57 7.51 -2.31
CA PRO A 70 13.16 7.85 -2.50
C PRO A 70 12.70 7.78 -3.98
N LEU A 71 13.63 7.57 -4.92
CA LEU A 71 13.38 7.53 -6.36
C LEU A 71 13.81 6.17 -6.91
N VAL A 72 12.93 5.47 -7.63
CA VAL A 72 13.23 4.17 -8.24
C VAL A 72 12.70 4.15 -9.66
N GLU A 73 13.60 3.91 -10.60
CA GLU A 73 13.26 3.63 -12.00
C GLU A 73 13.01 2.13 -12.14
N ILE A 74 11.76 1.78 -12.45
CA ILE A 74 11.37 0.39 -12.65
C ILE A 74 11.30 0.16 -14.16
N GLU A 75 12.43 -0.19 -14.76
CA GLU A 75 12.44 -0.60 -16.17
C GLU A 75 11.78 -1.98 -16.32
N GLY A 76 10.70 -2.05 -17.10
CA GLY A 76 10.15 -3.31 -17.60
C GLY A 76 9.18 -4.08 -16.69
N ILE A 77 8.71 -3.52 -15.57
CA ILE A 77 7.60 -4.14 -14.83
C ILE A 77 6.29 -3.60 -15.38
N LEU A 78 5.60 -4.46 -16.14
CA LEU A 78 4.19 -4.29 -16.48
C LEU A 78 3.41 -4.49 -15.17
N ILE A 79 3.39 -3.46 -14.32
CA ILE A 79 2.55 -3.49 -13.12
C ILE A 79 1.12 -3.33 -13.61
N HIS A 80 0.48 -4.46 -13.93
CA HIS A 80 -0.97 -4.55 -13.97
C HIS A 80 -1.48 -4.47 -12.51
N LEU A 81 -1.14 -3.38 -11.82
CA LEU A 81 -1.84 -2.96 -10.63
C LEU A 81 -3.21 -2.51 -11.14
N PRO A 82 -4.30 -3.19 -10.75
CA PRO A 82 -5.62 -2.69 -11.06
C PRO A 82 -5.65 -1.27 -10.51
N CYS A 83 -6.00 -0.32 -11.38
CA CYS A 83 -5.98 1.11 -11.11
C CYS A 83 -6.32 1.44 -9.65
N TRP A 84 -5.33 1.97 -8.94
CA TRP A 84 -5.48 2.89 -7.82
C TRP A 84 -4.66 4.13 -8.18
#